data_AF-A0A914E5X3-F1
#
_entry.id   AF-A0A914E5X3-F1
#
_cell.length_a   1.000
_cell.length_b   1.000
_cell.length_c   1.000
_cell.angle_alpha   90.00
_cell.angle_beta   90.00
_cell.angle_gamma   90.00
#
_symmetry.space_group_name_H-M   'P 1'
#
loop_
_entity.id
_entity.type
_entity.pdbx_description
1 polymer ?
#
loop_
_entity_poly.entity_id
_entity_poly.type
_entity_poly.pdbx_seq_one_letter_code
_entity_poly.pdbx_strand_id
1 'polypeptide(L)'
;MVFLGADIGVVNPNHCIEEWIDDRVNIMFYTRFISIEIMADSFIIKNTQYSHNFLKKWANWEFIEKALPVITNKTTFDYFYRSHGVDNGVLQLVVLEAVLPNAKVEYANCYEQFNTAYDLNKASSYYGFVLCVRTVLGSEYFWPGKIKIYRKGLGWARDGGHLTYDDWSEHDFMIHDWKGDDITKLAYWHKPASLLKEWKSPFLSMLNISECGKGYSGWNWRIEKKKSVEEIKKQLVESEKLFQDLFLKPHRFNPLIDSARIDKCYPKCDK
;
A
#
# COMPACT_ATOMS: atom_id res chain seq x y z
N MET A 1 -17.43 1.87 7.63
CA MET A 1 -16.45 2.98 7.77
C MET A 1 -15.49 2.88 6.62
N VAL A 2 -15.15 4.02 6.02
CA VAL A 2 -14.06 4.13 5.04
C VAL A 2 -12.96 4.93 5.72
N PHE A 3 -11.76 4.36 5.78
CA PHE A 3 -10.56 5.07 6.21
C PHE A 3 -9.84 5.59 4.96
N LEU A 4 -9.44 6.86 4.99
CA LEU A 4 -8.69 7.53 3.93
C LEU A 4 -7.58 8.36 4.57
N GLY A 5 -6.35 8.16 4.09
CA GLY A 5 -5.22 9.02 4.38
C GLY A 5 -5.39 10.43 3.85
N ALA A 6 -4.60 11.36 4.41
CA ALA A 6 -4.67 12.77 4.06
C ALA A 6 -4.13 13.08 2.65
N ASP A 7 -3.35 12.17 2.07
CA ASP A 7 -2.76 12.28 0.72
C ASP A 7 -3.49 11.44 -0.33
N ILE A 8 -4.75 11.04 -0.03
CA ILE A 8 -5.65 10.40 -0.98
C ILE A 8 -6.76 11.38 -1.37
N GLY A 9 -6.81 11.73 -2.64
CA GLY A 9 -7.80 12.66 -3.18
C GLY A 9 -8.68 12.02 -4.25
N VAL A 10 -9.97 12.38 -4.25
CA VAL A 10 -10.87 12.06 -5.37
C VAL A 10 -10.43 12.85 -6.59
N VAL A 11 -10.25 12.17 -7.73
CA VAL A 11 -9.95 12.79 -9.03
C VAL A 11 -11.15 12.77 -9.97
N ASN A 12 -12.01 11.75 -9.83
CA ASN A 12 -13.15 11.51 -10.70
C ASN A 12 -14.43 11.28 -9.87
N PRO A 13 -15.31 12.27 -9.76
CA PRO A 13 -16.57 12.18 -9.03
C PRO A 13 -17.64 11.31 -9.72
N ASN A 14 -17.34 10.67 -10.86
CA ASN A 14 -18.27 9.77 -11.55
C ASN A 14 -18.37 8.40 -10.86
N HIS A 15 -17.51 8.12 -9.88
CA HIS A 15 -17.52 6.90 -9.11
C HIS A 15 -18.06 7.10 -7.70
N CYS A 16 -18.63 6.04 -7.16
CA CYS A 16 -19.13 5.94 -5.80
C CYS A 16 -18.32 4.89 -5.04
N ILE A 17 -17.97 5.14 -3.78
CA ILE A 17 -17.17 4.20 -2.97
C ILE A 17 -17.90 2.84 -2.79
N GLU A 18 -19.22 2.85 -2.91
CA GLU A 18 -20.13 1.71 -2.92
C GLU A 18 -19.79 0.66 -3.99
N GLU A 19 -19.16 1.05 -5.11
CA GLU A 19 -18.71 0.11 -6.15
C GLU A 19 -17.70 -0.92 -5.62
N TRP A 20 -17.00 -0.59 -4.52
CA TRP A 20 -16.04 -1.47 -3.87
C TRP A 20 -16.56 -2.11 -2.58
N ILE A 21 -17.83 -1.90 -2.22
CA ILE A 21 -18.44 -2.56 -1.06
C ILE A 21 -18.78 -4.02 -1.40
N ASP A 22 -18.27 -4.96 -0.61
CA ASP A 22 -18.53 -6.40 -0.80
C ASP A 22 -19.19 -6.99 0.46
N ASP A 23 -20.45 -7.41 0.32
CA ASP A 23 -21.23 -7.88 1.45
C ASP A 23 -20.73 -9.20 2.07
N ARG A 24 -19.87 -9.92 1.37
CA ARG A 24 -19.39 -11.25 1.75
C ARG A 24 -18.19 -11.24 2.69
N VAL A 25 -17.57 -10.08 2.94
CA VAL A 25 -16.38 -9.93 3.81
C VAL A 25 -16.59 -8.83 4.85
N ASN A 26 -15.74 -8.78 5.87
CA ASN A 26 -15.82 -7.75 6.91
C ASN A 26 -14.91 -6.55 6.65
N ILE A 27 -13.79 -6.78 5.96
CA ILE A 27 -12.76 -5.78 5.68
C ILE A 27 -12.36 -5.87 4.21
N MET A 28 -12.19 -4.73 3.56
CA MET A 28 -11.64 -4.65 2.21
C MET A 28 -10.42 -3.75 2.20
N PHE A 29 -9.35 -4.27 1.62
CA PHE A 29 -8.12 -3.55 1.30
C PHE A 29 -7.89 -3.59 -0.20
N TYR A 30 -6.87 -2.90 -0.68
CA TYR A 30 -6.36 -3.06 -2.04
C TYR A 30 -4.84 -3.17 -2.06
N THR A 31 -4.33 -3.73 -3.15
CA THR A 31 -2.90 -3.91 -3.38
C THR A 31 -2.31 -2.63 -3.96
N ARG A 32 -1.24 -2.11 -3.37
CA ARG A 32 -0.47 -1.00 -3.92
C ARG A 32 0.18 -1.37 -5.24
N PHE A 33 0.32 -0.39 -6.11
CA PHE A 33 0.80 -0.63 -7.46
C PHE A 33 2.32 -0.91 -7.47
N ILE A 34 3.09 -0.13 -6.72
CA ILE A 34 4.57 -0.19 -6.70
C ILE A 34 5.09 -1.40 -5.94
N SER A 35 4.66 -1.53 -4.69
CA SER A 35 5.29 -2.41 -3.69
C SER A 35 4.59 -3.75 -3.55
N ILE A 36 3.50 -3.99 -4.29
CA ILE A 36 2.61 -5.18 -4.18
C ILE A 36 2.06 -5.43 -2.77
N GLU A 37 2.26 -4.50 -1.84
CA GLU A 37 1.83 -4.58 -0.46
C GLU A 37 0.34 -4.25 -0.34
N ILE A 38 -0.28 -4.71 0.75
CA ILE A 38 -1.65 -4.31 1.10
C ILE A 38 -1.62 -2.87 1.61
N MET A 39 -2.46 -1.98 1.08
CA MET A 39 -2.53 -0.57 1.48
C MET A 39 -3.12 -0.43 2.90
N ALA A 40 -2.36 0.16 3.82
CA ALA A 40 -2.86 0.56 5.14
C ALA A 40 -3.56 1.91 5.16
N ASP A 41 -3.13 2.83 4.31
CA ASP A 41 -3.59 4.22 4.32
C ASP A 41 -4.98 4.41 3.67
N SER A 42 -5.59 3.32 3.19
CA SER A 42 -7.03 3.29 2.94
C SER A 42 -7.62 1.89 2.97
N PHE A 43 -8.75 1.75 3.67
CA PHE A 43 -9.51 0.51 3.74
C PHE A 43 -11.00 0.77 4.03
N ILE A 44 -11.84 -0.19 3.64
CA ILE A 44 -13.26 -0.20 3.98
C ILE A 44 -13.48 -1.29 5.02
N ILE A 45 -14.21 -0.97 6.09
CA ILE A 45 -14.44 -1.91 7.18
C ILE A 45 -15.88 -1.82 7.71
N LYS A 46 -16.49 -2.99 7.91
CA LYS A 46 -17.83 -3.12 8.50
C LYS A 46 -17.76 -3.08 10.01
N ASN A 47 -18.81 -2.58 10.64
CA ASN A 47 -18.93 -2.58 12.09
C ASN A 47 -19.37 -3.98 12.59
N THR A 48 -18.41 -4.90 12.75
CA THR A 48 -18.66 -6.26 13.24
C THR A 48 -17.63 -6.65 14.28
N GLN A 49 -17.94 -7.66 15.12
CA GLN A 49 -16.99 -8.13 16.13
C GLN A 49 -15.65 -8.57 15.53
N TYR A 50 -15.68 -9.16 14.32
CA TYR A 50 -14.47 -9.51 13.58
C TYR A 50 -13.60 -8.29 13.30
N SER A 51 -14.19 -7.23 12.75
CA SER A 51 -13.51 -5.97 12.46
C SER A 51 -12.93 -5.30 13.71
N HIS A 52 -13.69 -5.28 14.81
CA HIS A 52 -13.20 -4.76 16.09
C HIS A 52 -11.98 -5.52 16.59
N ASN A 53 -12.01 -6.86 16.50
CA ASN A 53 -10.88 -7.70 16.92
C ASN A 53 -9.66 -7.49 16.02
N PHE A 54 -9.87 -7.37 14.71
CA PHE A 54 -8.81 -7.09 13.75
C PHE A 54 -8.13 -5.73 14.03
N LEU A 55 -8.91 -4.66 14.19
CA LEU A 55 -8.39 -3.32 14.47
C LEU A 55 -7.66 -3.26 15.81
N LYS A 56 -8.19 -3.89 16.87
CA LYS A 56 -7.50 -3.98 18.17
C LYS A 56 -6.17 -4.70 18.05
N LYS A 57 -6.13 -5.79 17.28
CA LYS A 57 -4.90 -6.53 17.04
C LYS A 57 -3.87 -5.70 16.30
N TRP A 58 -4.30 -4.97 15.27
CA TRP A 58 -3.42 -4.07 14.52
C TRP A 58 -2.92 -2.94 15.42
N ALA A 59 -3.79 -2.27 16.17
CA ALA A 59 -3.44 -1.19 17.09
C ALA A 59 -2.45 -1.62 18.17
N ASN A 60 -2.60 -2.83 18.73
CA ASN A 60 -1.70 -3.34 19.78
C ASN A 60 -0.22 -3.41 19.38
N TRP A 61 0.09 -3.38 18.08
CA TRP A 61 1.48 -3.31 17.61
C TRP A 61 2.18 -2.00 17.95
N GLU A 62 1.45 -0.91 18.23
CA GLU A 62 2.03 0.36 18.69
C GLU A 62 2.88 0.20 19.96
N PHE A 63 2.57 -0.82 20.78
CA PHE A 63 3.30 -1.12 22.01
C PHE A 63 4.51 -2.02 21.77
N ILE A 64 4.51 -2.80 20.69
CA ILE A 64 5.62 -3.66 20.28
C ILE A 64 6.68 -2.83 19.56
N GLU A 65 6.27 -1.85 18.74
CA GLU A 65 7.17 -0.93 18.05
C GLU A 65 8.11 -0.19 19.01
N LYS A 66 7.59 0.24 20.17
CA LYS A 66 8.36 0.91 21.23
C LYS A 66 9.44 0.01 21.85
N ALA A 67 9.35 -1.31 21.68
CA ALA A 67 10.34 -2.27 22.14
C ALA A 67 11.41 -2.61 21.07
N LEU A 68 11.27 -2.12 19.83
CA LEU A 68 12.28 -2.34 18.79
C LEU A 68 13.54 -1.49 19.08
N PRO A 69 14.75 -2.04 18.86
CA PRO A 69 16.00 -1.34 19.18
C PRO A 69 16.06 0.06 18.59
N VAL A 70 16.53 1.02 19.38
CA VAL A 70 16.81 2.38 18.91
C VAL A 70 17.99 2.30 17.92
N ILE A 71 17.75 2.63 16.65
CA ILE A 71 18.83 2.74 15.66
C ILE A 71 19.68 3.97 16.03
N THR A 72 20.93 3.72 16.45
CA THR A 72 21.84 4.73 17.01
C THR A 72 22.62 5.52 15.94
N ASN A 73 22.71 5.02 14.71
CA ASN A 73 23.35 5.69 13.56
C ASN A 73 22.30 6.00 12.50
N LYS A 74 21.66 7.17 12.61
CA LYS A 74 20.54 7.57 11.74
C LYS A 74 21.05 8.16 10.43
N THR A 75 20.75 7.54 9.30
CA THR A 75 20.57 8.30 8.05
C THR A 75 19.10 8.72 7.92
N THR A 76 18.81 9.77 7.15
CA THR A 76 17.43 10.22 6.86
C THR A 76 16.59 9.11 6.21
N PHE A 77 17.24 8.16 5.53
CA PHE A 77 16.63 7.01 4.90
C PHE A 77 16.17 5.94 5.92
N ASP A 78 16.96 5.70 6.97
CA ASP A 78 16.63 4.71 8.03
C ASP A 78 15.44 5.15 8.87
N TYR A 79 15.27 6.46 9.09
CA TYR A 79 14.11 7.01 9.79
C TYR A 79 12.83 6.85 8.97
N PHE A 80 12.90 6.99 7.64
CA PHE A 80 11.75 6.93 6.74
C PHE A 80 11.07 5.54 6.73
N TYR A 81 11.85 4.47 6.56
CA TYR A 81 11.33 3.09 6.58
C TYR A 81 10.74 2.69 7.92
N ARG A 82 11.30 3.20 9.02
CA ARG A 82 10.75 2.96 10.36
C ARG A 82 9.46 3.76 10.64
N SER A 83 9.28 4.92 10.01
CA SER A 83 8.12 5.79 10.30
C SER A 83 6.89 5.48 9.44
N HIS A 84 7.08 5.10 8.17
CA HIS A 84 5.98 4.81 7.22
C HIS A 84 5.79 3.31 6.97
N GLY A 85 6.76 2.48 7.35
CA GLY A 85 6.74 1.04 7.13
C GLY A 85 6.26 0.24 8.34
N VAL A 86 6.03 0.87 9.49
CA VAL A 86 5.61 0.11 10.69
C VAL A 86 4.12 -0.18 10.65
N ASP A 87 3.24 0.80 10.48
CA ASP A 87 1.80 0.55 10.41
C ASP A 87 1.43 -0.30 9.17
N ASN A 88 1.95 0.08 8.01
CA ASN A 88 1.71 -0.59 6.72
C ASN A 88 2.42 -1.95 6.62
N GLY A 89 3.61 -2.07 7.21
CA GLY A 89 4.33 -3.34 7.28
C GLY A 89 3.66 -4.31 8.25
N VAL A 90 3.30 -3.84 9.46
CA VAL A 90 2.56 -4.64 10.45
C VAL A 90 1.23 -5.12 9.87
N LEU A 91 0.53 -4.30 9.08
CA LEU A 91 -0.72 -4.71 8.44
C LEU A 91 -0.55 -6.01 7.65
N GLN A 92 0.56 -6.19 6.93
CA GLN A 92 0.79 -7.42 6.16
C GLN A 92 0.77 -8.66 7.07
N LEU A 93 1.43 -8.59 8.23
CA LEU A 93 1.45 -9.68 9.23
C LEU A 93 0.08 -9.90 9.84
N VAL A 94 -0.62 -8.83 10.23
CA VAL A 94 -1.95 -8.92 10.85
C VAL A 94 -2.95 -9.53 9.88
N VAL A 95 -2.90 -9.18 8.59
CA VAL A 95 -3.72 -9.83 7.55
C VAL A 95 -3.35 -11.29 7.42
N LEU A 96 -2.06 -11.63 7.30
CA LEU A 96 -1.60 -13.02 7.17
C LEU A 96 -2.15 -13.89 8.31
N GLU A 97 -2.01 -13.44 9.55
CA GLU A 97 -2.51 -14.18 10.72
C GLU A 97 -4.05 -14.26 10.77
N ALA A 98 -4.74 -13.20 10.33
CA ALA A 98 -6.21 -13.17 10.32
C ALA A 98 -6.81 -14.16 9.30
N VAL A 99 -6.16 -14.33 8.15
CA VAL A 99 -6.66 -15.18 7.07
C VAL A 99 -6.10 -16.61 7.13
N LEU A 100 -4.86 -16.79 7.59
CA LEU A 100 -4.14 -18.07 7.68
C LEU A 100 -3.57 -18.30 9.10
N PRO A 101 -4.42 -18.46 10.14
CA PRO A 101 -3.97 -18.59 11.53
C PRO A 101 -3.12 -19.84 11.82
N ASN A 102 -3.20 -20.85 10.95
CA ASN A 102 -2.44 -22.10 11.09
C ASN A 102 -1.04 -22.02 10.45
N ALA A 103 -0.75 -21.01 9.64
CA ALA A 103 0.54 -20.82 8.97
C ALA A 103 1.59 -20.20 9.92
N LYS A 104 1.78 -20.82 11.10
CA LYS A 104 2.59 -20.25 12.19
C LYS A 104 4.07 -20.16 11.82
N VAL A 105 4.59 -21.16 11.11
CA VAL A 105 5.99 -21.22 10.68
C VAL A 105 6.26 -20.15 9.64
N GLU A 106 5.39 -20.05 8.65
CA GLU A 106 5.45 -19.04 7.58
C GLU A 106 5.33 -17.63 8.16
N TYR A 107 4.38 -17.43 9.08
CA TYR A 107 4.24 -16.17 9.81
C TYR A 107 5.53 -15.81 10.55
N ALA A 108 6.11 -16.74 11.30
CA ALA A 108 7.36 -16.50 12.05
C ALA A 108 8.53 -16.14 11.12
N ASN A 109 8.62 -16.79 9.95
CA ASN A 109 9.62 -16.48 8.94
C ASN A 109 9.44 -15.06 8.40
N CYS A 110 8.22 -14.67 8.03
CA CYS A 110 7.96 -13.31 7.54
C CYS A 110 8.14 -12.25 8.64
N TYR A 111 7.80 -12.57 9.89
CA TYR A 111 8.07 -11.69 11.03
C TYR A 111 9.58 -11.47 11.24
N GLU A 112 10.42 -12.50 11.11
CA GLU A 112 11.87 -12.36 11.18
C GLU A 112 12.43 -11.46 10.07
N GLN A 113 11.86 -11.55 8.85
CA GLN A 113 12.19 -10.63 7.76
C GLN A 113 11.79 -9.20 8.09
N PHE A 114 10.55 -8.97 8.55
CA PHE A 114 10.09 -7.66 9.00
C PHE A 114 11.00 -7.07 10.08
N ASN A 115 11.37 -7.88 11.08
CA ASN A 115 12.22 -7.47 12.19
C ASN A 115 13.69 -7.27 11.81
N THR A 116 14.12 -7.57 10.58
CA THR A 116 15.49 -7.33 10.13
C THR A 116 15.57 -6.39 8.93
N ALA A 117 14.43 -5.99 8.36
CA ALA A 117 14.30 -5.18 7.15
C ALA A 117 14.85 -3.75 7.23
N TYR A 118 15.30 -3.30 8.41
CA TYR A 118 15.93 -1.99 8.62
C TYR A 118 17.44 -1.98 8.32
N ASP A 119 18.05 -3.13 8.04
CA ASP A 119 19.48 -3.24 7.74
C ASP A 119 19.70 -3.39 6.24
N LEU A 120 20.05 -2.28 5.59
CA LEU A 120 20.27 -2.21 4.14
C LEU A 120 21.42 -3.11 3.65
N ASN A 121 22.27 -3.62 4.55
CA ASN A 121 23.37 -4.52 4.23
C ASN A 121 22.97 -6.01 4.33
N LYS A 122 21.74 -6.33 4.75
CA LYS A 122 21.23 -7.70 4.79
C LYS A 122 20.48 -8.06 3.51
N ALA A 123 20.37 -9.37 3.26
CA ALA A 123 19.52 -9.90 2.18
C ALA A 123 18.03 -9.52 2.38
N SER A 124 17.62 -9.24 3.63
CA SER A 124 16.27 -8.84 4.00
C SER A 124 16.06 -7.34 3.78
N SER A 125 15.19 -7.01 2.82
CA SER A 125 14.65 -5.65 2.65
C SER A 125 13.18 -5.63 3.04
N TYR A 126 12.62 -4.44 3.25
CA TYR A 126 11.17 -4.27 3.42
C TYR A 126 10.37 -4.97 2.30
N TYR A 127 10.85 -4.89 1.06
CA TYR A 127 10.23 -5.58 -0.07
C TYR A 127 10.39 -7.10 -0.03
N GLY A 128 11.51 -7.60 0.51
CA GLY A 128 11.68 -9.04 0.80
C GLY A 128 10.67 -9.54 1.83
N PHE A 129 10.39 -8.73 2.85
CA PHE A 129 9.31 -8.99 3.81
C PHE A 129 7.93 -8.98 3.14
N VAL A 130 7.60 -7.96 2.34
CA VAL A 130 6.33 -7.91 1.61
C VAL A 130 6.19 -9.13 0.71
N LEU A 131 7.24 -9.49 -0.04
CA LEU A 131 7.27 -10.71 -0.86
C LEU A 131 7.04 -11.97 -0.03
N CYS A 132 7.64 -12.09 1.16
CA CYS A 132 7.37 -13.20 2.08
C CYS A 132 5.87 -13.37 2.35
N VAL A 133 5.22 -12.30 2.81
CA VAL A 133 3.79 -12.33 3.12
C VAL A 133 2.96 -12.64 1.87
N ARG A 134 3.27 -11.99 0.73
CA ARG A 134 2.54 -12.21 -0.53
C ARG A 134 2.70 -13.64 -1.06
N THR A 135 3.87 -14.27 -0.89
CA THR A 135 4.08 -15.68 -1.26
C THR A 135 3.26 -16.62 -0.38
N VAL A 136 3.17 -16.36 0.92
CA VAL A 136 2.39 -17.20 1.84
C VAL A 136 0.88 -17.06 1.60
N LEU A 137 0.40 -15.84 1.34
CA LEU A 137 -0.99 -15.60 0.92
C LEU A 137 -1.30 -16.23 -0.46
N GLY A 138 -0.28 -16.35 -1.32
CA GLY A 138 -0.39 -16.91 -2.65
C GLY A 138 -1.29 -16.08 -3.57
N SER A 139 -2.04 -16.79 -4.42
CA SER A 139 -2.96 -16.18 -5.39
C SER A 139 -4.34 -15.84 -4.80
N GLU A 140 -4.54 -16.03 -3.49
CA GLU A 140 -5.80 -15.78 -2.81
C GLU A 140 -5.97 -14.29 -2.48
N TYR A 141 -7.15 -13.77 -2.73
CA TYR A 141 -7.52 -12.36 -2.51
C TYR A 141 -8.89 -12.24 -1.83
N PHE A 142 -9.55 -13.36 -1.53
CA PHE A 142 -10.89 -13.37 -1.01
C PHE A 142 -11.05 -14.46 0.07
N TRP A 143 -11.28 -14.02 1.30
CA TRP A 143 -11.56 -14.90 2.44
C TRP A 143 -12.98 -14.61 2.94
N PRO A 144 -13.98 -15.48 2.63
CA PRO A 144 -15.36 -15.28 3.02
C PRO A 144 -15.52 -14.99 4.52
N GLY A 145 -16.35 -14.00 4.86
CA GLY A 145 -16.56 -13.58 6.24
C GLY A 145 -15.34 -12.94 6.92
N LYS A 146 -14.24 -12.71 6.19
CA LYS A 146 -13.01 -12.13 6.70
C LYS A 146 -12.61 -10.90 5.89
N ILE A 147 -11.75 -11.08 4.90
CA ILE A 147 -11.04 -10.00 4.21
C ILE A 147 -11.16 -10.18 2.69
N LYS A 148 -11.25 -9.09 1.95
CA LYS A 148 -10.99 -9.04 0.51
C LYS A 148 -9.83 -8.09 0.25
N ILE A 149 -8.95 -8.46 -0.65
CA ILE A 149 -7.88 -7.57 -1.14
C ILE A 149 -8.15 -7.36 -2.63
N TYR A 150 -8.37 -6.13 -3.06
CA TYR A 150 -8.44 -5.82 -4.49
C TYR A 150 -7.04 -5.93 -5.11
N ARG A 151 -6.97 -6.48 -6.32
CA ARG A 151 -5.70 -6.57 -7.08
C ARG A 151 -5.24 -5.16 -7.46
N LYS A 152 -3.97 -5.05 -7.87
CA LYS A 152 -3.38 -3.80 -8.36
C LYS A 152 -4.28 -3.13 -9.41
N GLY A 153 -4.52 -1.84 -9.24
CA GLY A 153 -5.34 -1.04 -10.17
C GLY A 153 -6.84 -1.33 -10.13
N LEU A 154 -7.31 -2.24 -9.25
CA LEU A 154 -8.74 -2.56 -9.09
C LEU A 154 -9.34 -2.01 -7.78
N GLY A 155 -8.52 -1.37 -6.93
CA GLY A 155 -9.00 -0.65 -5.75
C GLY A 155 -9.65 0.68 -6.11
N TRP A 156 -10.27 1.34 -5.13
CA TRP A 156 -10.89 2.67 -5.28
C TRP A 156 -9.86 3.80 -5.38
N ALA A 157 -8.61 3.53 -5.00
CA ALA A 157 -7.50 4.43 -5.18
C ALA A 157 -6.32 3.69 -5.82
N ARG A 158 -5.54 4.41 -6.62
CA ARG A 158 -4.23 3.95 -7.06
C ARG A 158 -3.15 4.95 -6.67
N ASP A 159 -1.94 4.44 -6.51
CA ASP A 159 -0.75 5.28 -6.34
C ASP A 159 -0.66 6.28 -7.53
N GLY A 160 -0.45 7.56 -7.20
CA GLY A 160 -0.31 8.67 -8.14
C GLY A 160 1.15 9.05 -8.37
N GLY A 161 1.38 10.36 -8.45
CA GLY A 161 2.70 10.96 -8.52
C GLY A 161 3.51 10.41 -9.68
N HIS A 162 4.63 9.75 -9.39
CA HIS A 162 5.57 9.28 -10.41
C HIS A 162 5.10 8.10 -11.27
N LEU A 163 4.01 7.43 -10.88
CA LEU A 163 3.52 6.29 -11.66
C LEU A 163 2.86 6.68 -12.98
N THR A 164 2.13 7.79 -12.94
CA THR A 164 1.28 8.27 -14.04
C THR A 164 1.37 9.79 -14.18
N TYR A 165 2.28 10.45 -13.46
CA TYR A 165 2.38 11.90 -13.39
C TYR A 165 1.06 12.56 -12.95
N ASP A 166 0.26 11.86 -12.14
CA ASP A 166 -1.13 12.18 -11.81
C ASP A 166 -2.09 12.35 -12.99
N ASP A 167 -1.70 11.87 -14.18
CA ASP A 167 -2.67 11.68 -15.24
C ASP A 167 -3.71 10.64 -14.80
N TRP A 168 -4.97 10.80 -15.20
CA TRP A 168 -6.09 9.96 -14.79
C TRP A 168 -7.05 9.67 -15.93
N SER A 169 -7.87 8.62 -15.80
CA SER A 169 -8.85 8.18 -16.81
C SER A 169 -10.23 7.99 -16.20
N GLU A 170 -11.24 7.72 -17.05
CA GLU A 170 -12.62 7.45 -16.61
C GLU A 170 -12.76 6.25 -15.66
N HIS A 171 -11.74 5.39 -15.52
CA HIS A 171 -11.76 4.25 -14.58
C HIS A 171 -11.21 4.64 -13.19
N ASP A 172 -10.45 5.73 -13.09
CA ASP A 172 -9.85 6.14 -11.83
C ASP A 172 -10.90 6.83 -10.96
N PHE A 173 -10.92 6.55 -9.66
CA PHE A 173 -11.76 7.26 -8.70
C PHE A 173 -10.93 8.19 -7.81
N MET A 174 -10.01 7.62 -7.03
CA MET A 174 -9.10 8.35 -6.16
C MET A 174 -7.63 8.12 -6.54
N ILE A 175 -6.77 9.07 -6.19
CA ILE A 175 -5.33 8.99 -6.37
C ILE A 175 -4.66 9.19 -5.00
N HIS A 176 -3.72 8.31 -4.68
CA HIS A 176 -2.88 8.36 -3.48
C HIS A 176 -1.54 9.05 -3.77
N ASP A 177 -0.84 9.51 -2.72
CA ASP A 177 0.47 10.20 -2.75
C ASP A 177 0.40 11.67 -3.20
N TRP A 178 -0.75 12.32 -3.01
CA TRP A 178 -0.90 13.77 -3.14
C TRP A 178 -0.46 14.48 -1.87
N LYS A 179 0.84 14.71 -1.76
CA LYS A 179 1.43 15.44 -0.63
C LYS A 179 1.48 16.93 -0.93
N GLY A 180 1.46 17.74 0.12
CA GLY A 180 1.58 19.20 0.03
C GLY A 180 0.26 19.96 0.24
N ASP A 181 0.40 21.22 0.60
CA ASP A 181 -0.69 22.18 0.87
C ASP A 181 -0.95 23.13 -0.31
N ASP A 182 -0.21 22.96 -1.41
CA ASP A 182 -0.19 23.86 -2.56
C ASP A 182 -0.02 23.06 -3.86
N ILE A 183 -1.06 23.03 -4.69
CA ILE A 183 -1.07 22.34 -6.00
C ILE A 183 -0.03 22.86 -7.01
N THR A 184 0.60 24.01 -6.73
CA THR A 184 1.69 24.57 -7.56
C THR A 184 3.07 24.16 -7.05
N LYS A 185 3.16 23.64 -5.82
CA LYS A 185 4.41 23.17 -5.23
C LYS A 185 4.49 21.66 -5.36
N LEU A 186 5.60 21.22 -5.94
CA LEU A 186 5.95 19.82 -6.00
C LEU A 186 6.23 19.32 -4.57
N ALA A 187 5.38 18.44 -4.04
CA ALA A 187 5.73 17.68 -2.85
C ALA A 187 6.58 16.49 -3.28
N TYR A 188 7.90 16.69 -3.33
CA TYR A 188 8.82 15.61 -3.66
C TYR A 188 9.19 14.78 -2.46
N TRP A 189 9.09 13.46 -2.64
CA TRP A 189 9.97 12.51 -1.96
C TRP A 189 10.34 11.39 -2.97
N HIS A 190 11.66 11.26 -3.23
CA HIS A 190 12.31 10.13 -3.91
C HIS A 190 12.48 10.08 -5.45
N LYS A 191 13.02 11.13 -6.10
CA LYS A 191 13.93 10.99 -7.25
C LYS A 191 14.89 12.20 -7.39
N PRO A 192 16.07 12.05 -8.02
CA PRO A 192 16.92 13.20 -8.33
C PRO A 192 16.18 14.17 -9.25
N ALA A 193 16.38 15.48 -9.02
CA ALA A 193 15.78 16.59 -9.76
C ALA A 193 15.84 16.45 -11.30
N SER A 194 16.80 15.71 -11.81
CA SER A 194 17.04 15.45 -13.24
C SER A 194 16.00 14.54 -13.92
N LEU A 195 15.20 13.77 -13.17
CA LEU A 195 14.15 12.89 -13.72
C LEU A 195 12.74 13.48 -13.57
N LEU A 196 12.65 14.68 -13.02
CA LEU A 196 11.41 15.34 -12.67
C LEU A 196 10.98 16.17 -13.88
N LYS A 197 10.14 15.58 -14.74
CA LYS A 197 9.23 16.42 -15.55
C LYS A 197 8.49 17.34 -14.59
N GLU A 198 8.14 18.55 -15.03
CA GLU A 198 7.23 19.44 -14.29
C GLU A 198 5.97 18.66 -13.90
N TRP A 199 5.91 18.12 -12.69
CA TRP A 199 4.69 17.50 -12.20
C TRP A 199 3.67 18.60 -11.99
N LYS A 200 2.42 18.26 -12.31
CA LYS A 200 1.28 19.17 -12.25
C LYS A 200 0.14 18.38 -11.65
N SER A 201 -0.47 18.95 -10.62
CA SER A 201 -1.73 18.44 -10.08
C SER A 201 -2.77 18.26 -11.19
N PRO A 202 -3.71 17.30 -11.07
CA PRO A 202 -4.89 17.21 -11.94
C PRO A 202 -5.77 18.46 -11.91
N PHE A 203 -5.59 19.32 -10.92
CA PHE A 203 -6.39 20.52 -10.69
C PHE A 203 -5.64 21.81 -11.02
N LEU A 204 -6.40 22.82 -11.43
CA LEU A 204 -5.95 24.19 -11.68
C LEU A 204 -5.86 25.02 -10.38
N SER A 205 -6.65 24.66 -9.38
CA SER A 205 -6.72 25.32 -8.07
C SER A 205 -6.94 24.29 -6.95
N MET A 206 -6.72 24.69 -5.70
CA MET A 206 -7.27 23.95 -4.55
C MET A 206 -8.80 23.84 -4.68
N LEU A 207 -9.36 22.76 -4.13
CA LEU A 207 -10.80 22.55 -4.11
C LEU A 207 -11.50 23.61 -3.26
N ASN A 208 -12.53 24.26 -3.82
CA ASN A 208 -13.40 25.15 -3.09
C ASN A 208 -14.61 24.37 -2.56
N ILE A 209 -14.63 24.13 -1.23
CA ILE A 209 -15.70 23.35 -0.57
C ILE A 209 -17.09 23.96 -0.82
N SER A 210 -17.18 25.28 -1.01
CA SER A 210 -18.45 25.97 -1.28
C SER A 210 -19.07 25.64 -2.64
N GLU A 211 -18.29 25.07 -3.55
CA GLU A 211 -18.71 24.67 -4.90
C GLU A 211 -19.08 23.17 -4.98
N CYS A 212 -18.83 22.40 -3.92
CA CYS A 212 -19.22 20.99 -3.85
C CYS A 212 -20.75 20.82 -3.88
N GLY A 213 -21.22 19.69 -4.41
CA GLY A 213 -22.65 19.34 -4.46
C GLY A 213 -23.45 19.97 -5.62
N LYS A 214 -22.82 20.81 -6.47
CA LYS A 214 -23.44 21.39 -7.68
C LYS A 214 -22.85 20.76 -8.94
N GLY A 215 -23.09 19.46 -9.15
CA GLY A 215 -22.49 18.72 -10.26
C GLY A 215 -20.97 18.84 -10.28
N TYR A 216 -20.40 19.23 -11.42
CA TYR A 216 -18.94 19.37 -11.59
C TYR A 216 -18.39 20.78 -11.34
N SER A 217 -19.19 21.74 -10.86
CA SER A 217 -18.76 23.15 -10.77
C SER A 217 -17.53 23.40 -9.88
N GLY A 218 -17.29 22.54 -8.87
CA GLY A 218 -16.10 22.63 -8.00
C GLY A 218 -14.89 21.84 -8.48
N TRP A 219 -14.98 21.19 -9.64
CA TRP A 219 -13.94 20.31 -10.18
C TRP A 219 -13.14 21.01 -11.27
N ASN A 220 -12.18 21.83 -10.85
CA ASN A 220 -11.34 22.64 -11.75
C ASN A 220 -10.20 21.82 -12.37
N TRP A 221 -10.52 20.84 -13.21
CA TRP A 221 -9.53 19.97 -13.84
C TRP A 221 -8.65 20.69 -14.86
N ARG A 222 -7.41 20.20 -14.96
CA ARG A 222 -6.56 20.33 -16.14
C ARG A 222 -7.00 19.31 -17.17
N ILE A 223 -7.56 19.76 -18.28
CA ILE A 223 -8.11 18.87 -19.33
C ILE A 223 -7.02 17.94 -19.86
N GLU A 224 -5.79 18.41 -19.96
CA GLU A 224 -4.64 17.63 -20.41
C GLU A 224 -4.24 16.48 -19.47
N LYS A 225 -4.71 16.50 -18.21
CA LYS A 225 -4.46 15.46 -17.21
C LYS A 225 -5.44 14.29 -17.31
N LYS A 226 -6.59 14.50 -17.94
CA LYS A 226 -7.50 13.42 -18.28
C LYS A 226 -7.03 12.72 -19.56
N LYS A 227 -6.72 11.44 -19.45
CA LYS A 227 -6.19 10.58 -20.52
C LYS A 227 -7.13 9.42 -20.83
N SER A 228 -6.92 8.79 -21.97
CA SER A 228 -7.55 7.49 -22.27
C SER A 228 -7.03 6.39 -21.34
N VAL A 229 -7.83 5.34 -21.16
CA VAL A 229 -7.44 4.15 -20.38
C VAL A 229 -6.17 3.51 -20.99
N GLU A 230 -6.04 3.52 -22.31
CA GLU A 230 -4.88 2.99 -23.03
C GLU A 230 -3.60 3.78 -22.73
N GLU A 231 -3.67 5.10 -22.61
CA GLU A 231 -2.54 5.94 -22.24
C GLU A 231 -2.11 5.70 -20.80
N ILE A 232 -3.06 5.66 -19.85
CA ILE A 232 -2.76 5.32 -18.45
C ILE A 232 -2.13 3.93 -18.35
N LYS A 233 -2.67 2.94 -19.08
CA LYS A 233 -2.09 1.59 -19.13
C LYS A 233 -0.64 1.60 -19.60
N LYS A 234 -0.29 2.40 -20.61
CA LYS A 234 1.11 2.52 -21.07
C LYS A 234 2.01 3.08 -19.97
N GLN A 235 1.59 4.16 -19.31
CA GLN A 235 2.34 4.78 -18.21
C GLN A 235 2.54 3.79 -17.05
N LEU A 236 1.49 3.06 -16.68
CA LEU A 236 1.55 2.04 -15.63
C LEU A 236 2.56 0.94 -15.97
N VAL A 237 2.59 0.44 -17.22
CA VAL A 237 3.55 -0.59 -17.67
C VAL A 237 4.99 -0.06 -17.64
N GLU A 238 5.22 1.17 -18.09
CA GLU A 238 6.54 1.80 -18.03
C GLU A 238 7.03 1.94 -16.58
N SER A 239 6.13 2.35 -15.69
CA SER A 239 6.40 2.44 -14.26
C SER A 239 6.70 1.07 -13.64
N GLU A 240 5.93 0.01 -13.96
CA GLU A 240 6.22 -1.33 -13.47
C GLU A 240 7.62 -1.82 -13.88
N LYS A 241 8.02 -1.59 -15.14
CA LYS A 241 9.37 -1.95 -15.62
C LYS A 241 10.45 -1.19 -14.85
N LEU A 242 10.28 0.11 -14.68
CA LEU A 242 11.19 0.94 -13.90
C LEU A 242 11.33 0.42 -12.46
N PHE A 243 10.22 0.07 -11.81
CA PHE A 243 10.27 -0.48 -10.45
C PHE A 243 10.92 -1.87 -10.42
N GLN A 244 10.66 -2.74 -11.40
CA GLN A 244 11.33 -4.04 -11.52
C GLN A 244 12.86 -3.91 -11.64
N ASP A 245 13.35 -2.87 -12.31
CA ASP A 245 14.78 -2.59 -12.46
C ASP A 245 15.39 -1.95 -11.20
N LEU A 246 14.65 -1.05 -10.54
CA LEU A 246 15.07 -0.39 -9.30
C LEU A 246 15.09 -1.33 -8.10
N PHE A 247 14.22 -2.35 -8.07
CA PHE A 247 14.26 -3.42 -7.08
C PHE A 247 15.39 -4.40 -7.44
N LEU A 248 16.60 -4.05 -7.02
CA LEU A 248 17.85 -4.75 -7.32
C LEU A 248 17.72 -6.28 -7.11
N LYS A 249 18.25 -7.06 -8.07
CA LYS A 249 18.38 -8.53 -8.01
C LYS A 249 18.82 -9.12 -6.66
N PRO A 250 19.75 -8.53 -5.86
CA PRO A 250 20.10 -9.02 -4.53
C PRO A 250 18.96 -9.11 -3.51
N HIS A 251 17.81 -8.48 -3.75
CA HIS A 251 16.64 -8.53 -2.86
C HIS A 251 15.57 -9.55 -3.30
N ARG A 252 15.84 -10.34 -4.36
CA ARG A 252 14.99 -11.44 -4.79
C ARG A 252 15.20 -12.65 -3.89
N PHE A 253 14.74 -12.51 -2.67
CA PHE A 253 14.67 -13.54 -1.64
C PHE A 253 13.47 -14.45 -1.92
N ASN A 254 13.67 -15.77 -1.91
CA ASN A 254 12.60 -16.74 -1.98
C ASN A 254 12.26 -17.20 -0.55
N PRO A 255 11.15 -16.74 0.04
CA PRO A 255 10.80 -17.04 1.43
C PRO A 255 10.67 -18.53 1.74
N LEU A 256 10.34 -19.35 0.73
CA LEU A 256 10.17 -20.79 0.88
C LEU A 256 11.49 -21.57 0.84
N ILE A 257 12.56 -20.98 0.30
CA ILE A 257 13.88 -21.61 0.21
C ILE A 257 14.81 -21.00 1.25
N ASP A 258 14.87 -19.67 1.28
CA ASP A 258 15.86 -18.90 2.03
C ASP A 258 15.45 -18.69 3.49
N SER A 259 14.24 -19.09 3.88
CA SER A 259 13.76 -19.04 5.27
C SER A 259 12.96 -20.25 5.73
N ALA A 260 13.01 -21.37 4.99
CA ALA A 260 12.44 -22.61 5.49
C ALA A 260 13.22 -23.10 6.73
N ARG A 261 12.59 -23.04 7.91
CA ARG A 261 13.19 -23.38 9.21
C ARG A 261 12.48 -24.55 9.87
N ILE A 262 12.61 -25.73 9.27
CA ILE A 262 12.01 -26.97 9.80
C ILE A 262 12.53 -27.32 11.20
N ASP A 263 13.77 -26.91 11.54
CA ASP A 263 14.38 -27.06 12.85
C ASP A 263 13.58 -26.40 13.97
N LYS A 264 12.86 -25.32 13.68
CA LYS A 264 12.07 -24.59 14.69
C LYS A 264 10.77 -25.30 15.08
N CYS A 265 10.26 -26.20 14.23
CA CYS A 265 8.92 -26.74 14.39
C CYS A 265 8.86 -28.27 14.35
N TYR A 266 9.89 -28.97 13.85
CA TYR A 266 9.89 -30.43 13.75
C TYR A 266 9.83 -31.11 15.13
N PRO A 267 9.03 -32.17 15.32
CA PRO A 267 8.12 -32.82 14.36
C PRO A 267 6.67 -32.30 14.42
N LYS A 268 6.43 -31.13 15.02
CA LYS A 268 5.10 -30.60 15.35
C LYS A 268 4.77 -29.31 14.57
N CYS A 269 5.15 -29.23 13.30
CA CYS A 269 4.95 -28.01 12.50
C CYS A 269 3.48 -27.63 12.29
N ASP A 270 2.56 -28.59 12.44
CA ASP A 270 1.12 -28.37 12.31
C ASP A 270 0.40 -28.04 13.65
N LYS A 271 1.14 -27.89 14.77
CA LYS A 271 0.56 -27.70 16.11
C LYS A 271 0.51 -26.25 16.58
#